data_AF-A0A1C4ZSE3-F1
#
_entry.id   AF-A0A1C4ZSE3-F1
#
_cell.length_a   1.000
_cell.length_b   1.000
_cell.length_c   1.000
_cell.angle_alpha   90.00
_cell.angle_beta   90.00
_cell.angle_gamma   90.00
#
_symmetry.space_group_name_H-M   'P 1'
#
loop_
_entity.id
_entity.type
_entity.pdbx_description
1 polymer ?
#
loop_
_entity_poly.entity_id
_entity_poly.type
_entity_poly.pdbx_seq_one_letter_code
_entity_poly.pdbx_strand_id
1 'polypeptide(L)'
;MVGQEGGGLSGRCPSTSERAASRRVVAAFLTSAAGGMGFAVTYSLGGNTRWEGVCLAVAFAGLAVGLAVWGRRLVPVGGYVEEHEGFAPTPAEQAMSAAVLTAPDSPVRRRGLLAALGLALTALGAAALFPLRSLLPFPGARPVQDLKDTPWRPGVRLVDADGRPLRPRDVPADTVVGIFPEGHLDAGDGPAFAVRLDPARFSRPPSGGHLDGLVVYSLLCTHAGCPVRLYLKGAAGVLCPCHQSSFDLLADARPVAGPAARALPGLPIEVGPDGFLRATGDFTAPPGAGFWSRP
;
A
#
# COMPACT_ATOMS: atom_id res chain seq x y z
N MET A 1 4.20 3.64 74.27
CA MET A 1 3.37 2.48 74.63
C MET A 1 2.56 2.10 73.41
N VAL A 2 3.03 1.09 72.69
CA VAL A 2 2.48 0.63 71.42
C VAL A 2 1.28 -0.25 71.74
N GLY A 3 0.08 0.23 71.39
CA GLY A 3 -1.15 -0.55 71.45
C GLY A 3 -1.15 -1.60 70.35
N GLN A 4 -0.68 -2.79 70.70
CA GLN A 4 -0.75 -3.98 69.87
C GLN A 4 -2.18 -4.55 69.96
N GLU A 5 -3.09 -4.05 69.12
CA GLU A 5 -4.36 -4.76 68.88
C GLU A 5 -4.08 -5.91 67.92
N GLY A 6 -3.75 -7.06 68.52
CA GLY A 6 -3.83 -8.37 67.87
C GLY A 6 -5.28 -8.71 67.53
N GLY A 7 -5.79 -8.14 66.44
CA GLY A 7 -7.02 -8.60 65.78
C GLY A 7 -6.73 -9.93 65.10
N GLY A 8 -7.14 -11.03 65.72
CA GLY A 8 -7.01 -12.37 65.16
C GLY A 8 -7.51 -12.44 63.72
N LEU A 9 -6.77 -13.16 62.88
CA LEU A 9 -7.19 -13.60 61.55
C LEU A 9 -8.34 -14.62 61.67
N SER A 10 -9.45 -14.20 62.24
CA SER A 10 -10.73 -14.89 62.09
C SER A 10 -11.17 -14.65 60.65
N GLY A 11 -11.20 -15.72 59.85
CA GLY A 11 -11.65 -15.68 58.47
C GLY A 11 -13.04 -15.06 58.40
N ARG A 12 -13.10 -13.77 58.04
CA ARG A 12 -14.35 -13.04 57.90
C ARG A 12 -15.16 -13.74 56.81
N CYS A 13 -16.31 -14.28 57.16
CA CYS A 13 -17.19 -14.89 56.16
C CYS A 13 -17.52 -13.82 55.09
N PRO A 14 -17.38 -14.14 53.79
CA PRO A 14 -17.58 -13.17 52.74
C PRO A 14 -19.01 -12.62 52.79
N SER A 15 -19.14 -11.31 52.56
CA SER A 15 -20.44 -10.66 52.58
C SER A 15 -21.35 -11.20 51.46
N THR A 16 -22.66 -10.96 51.56
CA THR A 16 -23.62 -11.35 50.52
C THR A 16 -23.29 -10.70 49.16
N SER A 17 -22.80 -9.46 49.17
CA SER A 17 -22.34 -8.73 47.98
C SER A 17 -21.05 -9.31 47.42
N GLU A 18 -20.07 -9.68 48.25
CA GLU A 18 -18.84 -10.36 47.82
C GLU A 18 -19.16 -11.72 47.19
N ARG A 19 -20.01 -12.54 47.82
CA ARG A 19 -20.44 -13.81 47.24
C ARG A 19 -21.16 -13.63 45.89
N ALA A 20 -21.90 -12.55 45.71
CA ALA A 20 -22.53 -12.23 44.43
C ALA A 20 -21.51 -11.76 43.37
N ALA A 21 -20.53 -10.93 43.76
CA ALA A 21 -19.45 -10.48 42.89
C ALA A 21 -18.55 -11.65 42.45
N SER A 22 -18.15 -12.53 43.38
CA SER A 22 -17.34 -13.72 43.07
C SER A 22 -18.04 -14.63 42.07
N ARG A 23 -19.35 -14.86 42.22
CA ARG A 23 -20.14 -15.65 41.25
C ARG A 23 -20.13 -15.02 39.85
N ARG A 24 -20.23 -13.69 39.75
CA ARG A 24 -20.15 -12.98 38.46
C ARG A 24 -18.75 -13.06 37.82
N VAL A 25 -17.70 -12.92 38.63
CA VAL A 25 -16.31 -13.07 38.15
C VAL A 25 -16.06 -14.47 37.61
N VAL A 26 -16.47 -15.50 38.36
CA VAL A 26 -16.34 -16.91 37.92
C VAL A 26 -17.12 -17.15 36.63
N ALA A 27 -18.36 -16.68 36.52
CA ALA A 27 -19.14 -16.81 35.29
C ALA A 27 -18.44 -16.14 34.09
N ALA A 28 -17.92 -14.93 34.26
CA ALA A 28 -17.22 -14.20 33.21
C ALA A 28 -15.92 -14.90 32.75
N PHE A 29 -15.16 -15.48 33.69
CA PHE A 29 -13.97 -16.28 33.35
C PHE A 29 -14.31 -17.62 32.69
N LEU A 30 -15.41 -18.27 33.06
CA LEU A 30 -15.89 -19.46 32.35
C LEU A 30 -16.34 -19.12 30.92
N THR A 31 -17.02 -17.98 30.72
CA THR A 31 -17.33 -17.46 29.37
C THR A 31 -16.06 -17.17 28.59
N SER A 32 -15.04 -16.60 29.23
CA SER A 32 -13.73 -16.38 28.61
C SER A 32 -13.09 -17.68 28.14
N ALA A 33 -13.10 -18.71 28.99
CA ALA A 33 -12.55 -20.02 28.68
C ALA A 33 -13.32 -20.71 27.55
N ALA A 34 -14.65 -20.63 27.56
CA ALA A 34 -15.50 -21.15 26.49
C ALA A 34 -15.21 -20.49 25.14
N GLY A 35 -15.01 -19.16 25.12
CA GLY A 35 -14.58 -18.44 23.93
C GLY A 35 -13.21 -18.91 23.43
N GLY A 36 -12.24 -19.06 24.32
CA GLY A 36 -10.89 -19.55 23.97
C GLY A 36 -10.89 -20.99 23.42
N MET A 37 -11.66 -21.88 24.04
CA MET A 37 -11.84 -23.26 23.54
C MET A 37 -12.56 -23.27 22.19
N GLY A 38 -13.60 -22.47 22.03
CA GLY A 38 -14.32 -22.33 20.75
C GLY A 38 -13.40 -21.86 19.63
N PHE A 39 -12.50 -20.91 19.92
CA PHE A 39 -11.49 -20.46 18.96
C PHE A 39 -10.54 -21.60 18.58
N ALA A 40 -9.95 -22.29 19.56
CA ALA A 40 -9.02 -23.39 19.32
C ALA A 40 -9.65 -24.50 18.47
N VAL A 41 -10.88 -24.91 18.80
CA VAL A 41 -11.61 -25.93 18.03
C VAL A 41 -11.91 -25.45 16.61
N THR A 42 -12.42 -24.23 16.45
CA THR A 42 -12.75 -23.67 15.13
C THR A 42 -11.52 -23.58 14.25
N TYR A 43 -10.40 -23.09 14.80
CA TYR A 43 -9.14 -22.97 14.08
C TYR A 43 -8.56 -24.33 13.70
N SER A 44 -8.52 -25.29 14.64
CA SER A 44 -7.98 -26.63 14.38
C SER A 44 -8.79 -27.43 13.35
N LEU A 45 -10.09 -27.15 13.21
CA LEU A 45 -10.95 -27.77 12.20
C LEU A 45 -10.96 -27.02 10.87
N GLY A 46 -10.16 -25.95 10.70
CA GLY A 46 -10.15 -25.13 9.48
C GLY A 46 -11.45 -24.35 9.27
N GLY A 47 -12.05 -23.88 10.35
CA GLY A 47 -13.30 -23.13 10.33
C GLY A 47 -13.19 -21.74 9.68
N ASN A 48 -14.34 -21.08 9.50
CA ASN A 48 -14.38 -19.74 8.91
C ASN A 48 -13.87 -18.68 9.90
N THR A 49 -13.06 -17.73 9.41
CA THR A 49 -12.50 -16.61 10.19
C THR A 49 -13.54 -15.77 10.94
N ARG A 50 -14.80 -15.73 10.47
CA ARG A 50 -15.91 -15.08 11.20
C ARG A 50 -16.16 -15.73 12.56
N TRP A 51 -16.13 -17.07 12.63
CA TRP A 51 -16.36 -17.81 13.87
C TRP A 51 -15.17 -17.73 14.81
N GLU A 52 -13.96 -17.76 14.28
CA GLU A 52 -12.73 -17.50 15.05
C GLU A 52 -12.78 -16.12 15.72
N GLY A 53 -13.19 -15.09 14.97
CA GLY A 53 -13.36 -13.73 15.48
C GLY A 53 -14.43 -13.64 16.59
N VAL A 54 -15.57 -14.30 16.42
CA VAL A 54 -16.63 -14.35 17.45
C VAL A 54 -16.13 -15.04 18.73
N CYS A 55 -15.43 -16.17 18.60
CA CYS A 55 -14.88 -16.90 19.74
C CYS A 55 -13.86 -16.08 20.52
N LEU A 56 -12.95 -15.38 19.83
CA LEU A 56 -12.00 -14.45 20.46
C LEU A 56 -12.69 -13.26 21.12
N ALA A 57 -13.72 -12.68 20.49
CA ALA A 57 -14.48 -11.59 21.09
C ALA A 57 -15.16 -12.02 22.40
N VAL A 58 -15.78 -13.20 22.43
CA VAL A 58 -16.37 -13.78 23.64
C VAL A 58 -15.29 -14.05 24.70
N ALA A 59 -14.13 -14.56 24.29
CA ALA A 59 -13.00 -14.81 25.19
C ALA A 59 -12.55 -13.53 25.90
N PHE A 60 -12.23 -12.49 25.14
CA PHE A 60 -11.74 -11.22 25.69
C PHE A 60 -12.82 -10.45 26.45
N ALA A 61 -14.08 -10.48 26.01
CA ALA A 61 -15.18 -9.85 26.74
C ALA A 61 -15.39 -10.49 28.11
N GLY A 62 -15.36 -11.82 28.19
CA GLY A 62 -15.43 -12.55 29.47
C GLY A 62 -14.27 -12.19 30.40
N LEU A 63 -13.04 -12.16 29.88
CA LEU A 63 -11.85 -11.79 30.64
C LEU A 63 -11.94 -10.35 31.17
N ALA A 64 -12.29 -9.40 30.31
CA ALA A 64 -12.39 -7.99 30.65
C ALA A 64 -13.45 -7.74 31.74
N VAL A 65 -14.65 -8.33 31.58
CA VAL A 65 -15.73 -8.22 32.58
C VAL A 65 -15.30 -8.84 33.91
N GLY A 66 -14.66 -10.02 33.88
CA GLY A 66 -14.20 -10.71 35.08
C GLY A 66 -13.15 -9.88 35.85
N LEU A 67 -12.14 -9.35 35.17
CA LEU A 67 -11.11 -8.51 35.77
C LEU A 67 -11.68 -7.17 36.29
N ALA A 68 -12.59 -6.54 35.56
CA ALA A 68 -13.20 -5.27 35.98
C ALA A 68 -14.08 -5.45 37.24
N VAL A 69 -14.87 -6.52 37.31
CA VAL A 69 -15.69 -6.81 38.50
C VAL A 69 -14.81 -7.19 39.68
N TRP A 70 -13.76 -7.99 39.47
CA TRP A 70 -12.79 -8.34 40.51
C TRP A 70 -12.14 -7.07 41.07
N GLY A 71 -11.52 -6.27 40.21
CA GLY A 71 -10.81 -5.04 40.60
C GLY A 71 -11.68 -4.05 41.36
N ARG A 72 -12.95 -3.89 40.96
CA ARG A 72 -13.85 -2.90 41.59
C ARG A 72 -14.58 -3.38 42.83
N ARG A 73 -14.76 -4.69 43.02
CA ARG A 73 -15.66 -5.23 44.06
C ARG A 73 -14.98 -6.13 45.08
N LEU A 74 -13.83 -6.70 44.75
CA LEU A 74 -13.16 -7.69 45.60
C LEU A 74 -11.72 -7.28 45.95
N VAL A 75 -11.06 -6.42 45.18
CA VAL A 75 -9.74 -5.89 45.55
C VAL A 75 -9.90 -4.84 46.66
N PRO A 76 -9.15 -4.95 47.77
CA PRO A 76 -9.13 -3.93 48.81
C PRO A 76 -8.67 -2.59 48.24
N VAL A 77 -9.49 -1.56 48.40
CA VAL A 77 -9.13 -0.18 48.09
C VAL A 77 -8.74 0.54 49.37
N GLY A 78 -7.58 1.17 49.36
CA GLY A 78 -7.05 1.97 50.45
C GLY A 78 -6.45 3.27 49.93
N GLY A 79 -6.49 4.32 50.75
CA GLY A 79 -5.75 5.55 50.49
C GLY A 79 -4.28 5.33 50.84
N TYR A 80 -3.52 4.73 49.92
CA TYR A 80 -2.08 4.67 50.05
C TYR A 80 -1.51 6.03 49.65
N VAL A 81 -0.83 6.69 50.59
CA VAL A 81 -0.07 7.91 50.33
C VAL A 81 1.39 7.53 50.42
N GLU A 82 2.08 7.56 49.28
CA GLU A 82 3.54 7.44 49.22
C GLU A 82 4.12 8.84 48.98
N GLU A 83 5.17 9.20 49.72
CA GLU A 83 5.94 10.40 49.43
C GLU A 83 6.75 10.18 48.15
N HIS A 84 6.56 11.05 47.16
CA HIS A 84 7.34 11.03 45.93
C HIS A 84 8.63 11.82 46.16
N GLU A 85 9.79 11.15 46.16
CA GLU A 85 11.07 11.85 46.13
C GLU A 85 11.15 12.71 44.87
N GLY A 86 11.42 14.01 45.02
CA GLY A 86 11.42 14.95 43.89
C GLY A 86 12.37 14.52 42.76
N PHE A 87 12.14 15.00 41.54
CA PHE A 87 12.96 14.62 40.37
C PHE A 87 14.42 15.08 40.45
N ALA A 88 14.77 15.95 41.40
CA ALA A 88 16.11 16.52 41.54
C ALA A 88 16.90 15.78 42.63
N PRO A 89 18.03 15.14 42.29
CA PRO A 89 18.95 14.59 43.28
C PRO A 89 19.47 15.69 44.21
N THR A 90 19.84 15.31 45.43
CA THR A 90 20.39 16.25 46.41
C THR A 90 21.72 16.86 45.91
N PRO A 91 22.11 18.06 46.37
CA PRO A 91 23.39 18.66 46.00
C PRO A 91 24.60 17.78 46.32
N ALA A 92 24.51 16.97 47.37
CA ALA A 92 25.55 16.00 47.74
C ALA A 92 25.69 14.90 46.67
N GLU A 93 24.59 14.32 46.20
CA GLU A 93 24.60 13.30 45.14
C GLU A 93 25.09 13.86 43.79
N GLN A 94 24.71 15.09 43.47
CA GLN A 94 25.24 15.79 42.30
C GLN A 94 26.75 16.00 42.40
N ALA A 95 27.25 16.43 43.56
CA ALA A 95 28.68 16.62 43.80
C ALA A 95 29.47 15.31 43.72
N MET A 96 28.92 14.21 44.26
CA MET A 96 29.54 12.87 44.13
C MET A 96 29.64 12.43 42.67
N SER A 97 28.57 12.62 41.89
CA SER A 97 28.55 12.26 40.47
C SER A 97 29.56 13.08 39.67
N ALA A 98 29.65 14.39 39.94
CA ALA A 98 30.64 15.27 39.32
C ALA A 98 32.08 14.88 39.70
N ALA A 99 32.33 14.52 40.96
CA ALA A 99 33.64 14.06 41.42
C ALA A 99 34.10 12.79 40.69
N VAL A 100 33.21 11.83 40.47
CA VAL A 100 33.50 10.61 39.70
C VAL A 100 33.84 10.93 38.23
N LEU A 101 33.08 11.82 37.58
CA LEU A 101 33.31 12.20 36.19
C LEU A 101 34.62 12.98 36.00
N THR A 102 35.07 13.72 37.01
CA THR A 102 36.28 14.57 36.96
C THR A 102 37.54 13.90 37.53
N ALA A 103 37.41 12.76 38.20
CA ALA A 103 38.51 12.02 38.80
C ALA A 103 39.62 11.66 37.78
N PRO A 104 40.90 11.51 38.20
CA PRO A 104 42.01 11.21 37.30
C PRO A 104 41.80 9.95 36.44
N ASP A 105 41.21 8.91 37.03
CA ASP A 105 40.94 7.62 36.38
C ASP A 105 39.65 7.60 35.55
N SER A 106 38.92 8.72 35.51
CA SER A 106 37.68 8.85 34.75
C SER A 106 37.88 8.48 33.28
N PRO A 107 37.06 7.56 32.72
CA PRO A 107 37.10 7.22 31.31
C PRO A 107 36.91 8.45 30.40
N VAL A 108 36.18 9.47 30.87
CA VAL A 108 35.92 10.70 30.11
C VAL A 108 37.19 11.54 29.89
N ARG A 109 38.21 11.39 30.74
CA ARG A 109 39.51 12.06 30.58
C ARG A 109 40.39 11.43 29.50
N ARG A 110 40.08 10.21 29.03
CA ARG A 110 40.84 9.50 28.00
C ARG A 110 40.46 9.98 26.61
N ARG A 111 40.77 11.25 26.30
CA ARG A 111 40.37 11.94 25.06
C ARG A 111 40.72 11.18 23.78
N GLY A 112 41.86 10.50 23.74
CA GLY A 112 42.25 9.65 22.59
C GLY A 112 41.31 8.47 22.36
N LEU A 113 40.87 7.78 23.42
CA LEU A 113 39.91 6.67 23.32
C LEU A 113 38.52 7.17 22.89
N LEU A 114 38.06 8.29 23.46
CA LEU A 114 36.78 8.89 23.06
C LEU A 114 36.80 9.38 21.60
N ALA A 115 37.92 9.95 21.14
CA ALA A 115 38.08 10.35 19.74
C ALA A 115 38.05 9.12 18.82
N ALA A 116 38.74 8.03 19.18
CA ALA A 116 38.70 6.77 18.43
C ALA A 116 37.29 6.15 18.40
N LEU A 117 36.58 6.15 19.53
CA LEU A 117 35.18 5.71 19.61
C LEU A 117 34.26 6.59 18.73
N GLY A 118 34.42 7.91 18.80
CA GLY A 118 33.67 8.85 17.96
C GLY A 118 33.90 8.63 16.47
N LEU A 119 35.15 8.39 16.06
CA LEU A 119 35.48 8.04 14.68
C LEU A 119 34.83 6.71 14.27
N ALA A 120 34.92 5.67 15.11
CA ALA A 120 34.32 4.37 14.84
C ALA A 120 32.79 4.44 14.70
N LEU A 121 32.12 5.15 15.61
CA LEU A 121 30.66 5.36 15.54
C LEU A 121 30.26 6.21 14.34
N THR A 122 31.05 7.23 13.98
CA THR A 122 30.80 8.05 12.78
C THR A 122 30.95 7.23 11.51
N ALA A 123 32.00 6.40 11.42
CA ALA A 123 32.21 5.51 10.29
C ALA A 123 31.08 4.47 10.18
N LEU A 124 30.64 3.90 11.32
CA LEU A 124 29.50 2.97 11.35
C LEU A 124 28.19 3.65 10.97
N GLY A 125 27.95 4.89 11.44
CA GLY A 125 26.79 5.69 11.07
C GLY A 125 26.78 6.03 9.57
N ALA A 126 27.93 6.40 9.01
CA ALA A 126 28.07 6.60 7.56
C ALA A 126 27.82 5.31 6.78
N ALA A 127 28.34 4.17 7.25
CA ALA A 127 28.09 2.86 6.65
C ALA A 127 26.61 2.47 6.72
N ALA A 128 25.89 2.83 7.79
CA ALA A 128 24.46 2.57 7.94
C ALA A 128 23.59 3.36 6.93
N LEU A 129 24.11 4.42 6.31
CA LEU A 129 23.44 5.13 5.21
C LEU A 129 23.66 4.45 3.85
N PHE A 130 24.67 3.58 3.72
CA PHE A 130 25.00 2.95 2.44
C PHE A 130 23.86 2.11 1.83
N PRO A 131 23.00 1.41 2.59
CA PRO A 131 21.83 0.72 2.04
C PRO A 131 20.86 1.64 1.26
N LEU A 132 20.85 2.96 1.53
CA LEU A 132 20.05 3.91 0.75
C LEU A 132 20.49 3.97 -0.72
N ARG A 133 21.74 3.60 -1.02
CA ARG A 133 22.21 3.47 -2.42
C ARG A 133 21.39 2.44 -3.20
N SER A 134 20.86 1.41 -2.56
CA SER A 134 20.01 0.40 -3.20
C SER A 134 18.66 0.96 -3.65
N LEU A 135 18.26 2.14 -3.16
CA LEU A 135 17.06 2.86 -3.62
C LEU A 135 17.35 3.76 -4.84
N LEU A 136 18.62 3.98 -5.17
CA LEU A 136 19.01 4.77 -6.34
C LEU A 136 19.01 3.89 -7.61
N PRO A 137 18.71 4.46 -8.79
CA PRO A 137 18.75 3.72 -10.05
C PRO A 137 20.12 3.06 -10.27
N PHE A 138 20.11 1.82 -10.76
CA PHE A 138 21.33 1.07 -11.07
C PHE A 138 22.16 1.78 -12.15
N PRO A 139 23.48 1.57 -12.18
CA PRO A 139 24.33 2.03 -13.28
C PRO A 139 23.77 1.55 -14.62
N GLY A 140 23.46 2.48 -15.53
CA GLY A 140 22.93 2.19 -16.86
C GLY A 140 21.42 2.36 -17.02
N ALA A 141 20.64 2.43 -15.92
CA ALA A 141 19.23 2.79 -16.01
C ALA A 141 19.08 4.22 -16.53
N ARG A 142 18.15 4.44 -17.46
CA ARG A 142 17.84 5.76 -17.99
C ARG A 142 16.34 6.02 -17.78
N PRO A 143 15.88 6.22 -16.54
CA PRO A 143 14.44 6.23 -16.23
C PRO A 143 13.63 7.21 -17.07
N VAL A 144 14.21 8.36 -17.42
CA VAL A 144 13.55 9.36 -18.28
C VAL A 144 13.38 8.86 -19.71
N GLN A 145 14.33 8.10 -20.24
CA GLN A 145 14.27 7.53 -21.57
C GLN A 145 13.35 6.30 -21.60
N ASP A 146 13.40 5.49 -20.55
CA ASP A 146 12.54 4.31 -20.38
C ASP A 146 11.05 4.71 -20.24
N LEU A 147 10.75 5.95 -19.84
CA LEU A 147 9.40 6.53 -19.85
C LEU A 147 8.97 7.10 -21.20
N LYS A 148 9.88 7.23 -22.17
CA LYS A 148 9.61 7.80 -23.50
C LYS A 148 9.43 6.73 -24.56
N ASP A 149 10.30 5.74 -24.56
CA ASP A 149 10.38 4.71 -25.59
C ASP A 149 9.67 3.45 -25.11
N THR A 150 8.71 2.95 -25.90
CA THR A 150 8.02 1.70 -25.59
C THR A 150 8.58 0.54 -26.42
N PRO A 151 8.12 -0.70 -26.22
CA PRO A 151 8.47 -1.82 -27.09
C PRO A 151 7.94 -1.71 -28.53
N TRP A 152 7.07 -0.74 -28.84
CA TRP A 152 6.58 -0.52 -30.20
C TRP A 152 7.66 0.00 -31.13
N ARG A 153 7.83 -0.67 -32.27
CA ARG A 153 8.80 -0.33 -33.31
C ARG A 153 8.22 -0.68 -34.68
N PRO A 154 8.76 -0.09 -35.77
CA PRO A 154 8.35 -0.47 -37.12
C PRO A 154 8.44 -1.99 -37.32
N GLY A 155 7.35 -2.60 -37.77
CA GLY A 155 7.23 -4.02 -38.04
C GLY A 155 6.77 -4.90 -36.87
N VAL A 156 6.68 -4.40 -35.64
CA VAL A 156 6.16 -5.17 -34.49
C VAL A 156 4.68 -5.49 -34.71
N ARG A 157 4.29 -6.76 -34.62
CA ARG A 157 2.88 -7.16 -34.79
C ARG A 157 2.03 -6.77 -33.60
N LEU A 158 0.76 -6.48 -33.88
CA LEU A 158 -0.27 -6.32 -32.87
C LEU A 158 -0.85 -7.69 -32.54
N VAL A 159 -0.81 -8.06 -31.27
CA VAL A 159 -1.36 -9.32 -30.76
C VAL A 159 -2.47 -9.09 -29.74
N ASP A 160 -3.37 -10.06 -29.58
CA ASP A 160 -4.34 -10.09 -28.47
C ASP A 160 -3.66 -10.44 -27.12
N ALA A 161 -4.45 -10.50 -26.05
CA ALA A 161 -3.97 -10.84 -24.71
C ALA A 161 -3.37 -12.26 -24.60
N ASP A 162 -3.68 -13.15 -25.54
CA ASP A 162 -3.15 -14.52 -25.60
C ASP A 162 -1.94 -14.62 -26.55
N GLY A 163 -1.47 -13.49 -27.11
CA GLY A 163 -0.33 -13.43 -28.02
C GLY A 163 -0.67 -13.80 -29.47
N ARG A 164 -1.94 -13.86 -29.86
CA ARG A 164 -2.34 -14.18 -31.24
C ARG A 164 -2.28 -12.94 -32.13
N PRO A 165 -1.58 -12.98 -33.28
CA PRO A 165 -1.53 -11.86 -34.22
C PRO A 165 -2.89 -11.51 -34.80
N LEU A 166 -3.18 -10.20 -34.87
CA LEU A 166 -4.47 -9.69 -35.34
C LEU A 166 -4.42 -9.25 -36.80
N ARG A 167 -5.49 -9.52 -37.54
CA ARG A 167 -5.77 -8.96 -38.87
C ARG A 167 -6.79 -7.82 -38.74
N PRO A 168 -6.92 -6.91 -39.72
CA PRO A 168 -7.90 -5.83 -39.67
C PRO A 168 -9.35 -6.28 -39.44
N ARG A 169 -9.72 -7.48 -39.93
CA ARG A 169 -11.05 -8.07 -39.77
C ARG A 169 -11.32 -8.63 -38.36
N ASP A 170 -10.27 -8.86 -37.58
CA ASP A 170 -10.37 -9.41 -36.22
C ASP A 170 -10.72 -8.32 -35.20
N VAL A 171 -10.82 -7.05 -35.63
CA VAL A 171 -11.35 -5.92 -34.86
C VAL A 171 -12.75 -5.60 -35.38
N PRO A 172 -13.82 -6.09 -34.72
CA PRO A 172 -15.19 -5.83 -35.13
C PRO A 172 -15.51 -4.33 -35.06
N ALA A 173 -16.51 -3.92 -35.83
CA ALA A 173 -17.09 -2.60 -35.67
C ALA A 173 -17.70 -2.45 -34.27
N ASP A 174 -17.69 -1.22 -33.75
CA ASP A 174 -18.35 -0.85 -32.49
C ASP A 174 -17.87 -1.57 -31.22
N THR A 175 -16.66 -2.11 -31.22
CA THR A 175 -16.01 -2.63 -30.01
C THR A 175 -14.56 -2.18 -29.94
N VAL A 176 -14.00 -2.23 -28.74
CA VAL A 176 -12.57 -2.07 -28.51
C VAL A 176 -11.94 -3.44 -28.30
N VAL A 177 -10.77 -3.67 -28.89
CA VAL A 177 -9.96 -4.87 -28.68
C VAL A 177 -8.65 -4.43 -28.05
N GLY A 178 -8.29 -5.01 -26.90
CA GLY A 178 -6.99 -4.77 -26.28
C GLY A 178 -5.89 -5.40 -27.11
N ILE A 179 -4.83 -4.63 -27.38
CA ILE A 179 -3.71 -5.04 -28.22
C ILE A 179 -2.38 -4.79 -27.51
N PHE A 180 -1.42 -5.66 -27.79
CA PHE A 180 -0.11 -5.68 -27.17
C PHE A 180 0.98 -5.84 -28.23
N PRO A 181 2.22 -5.39 -27.95
CA PRO A 181 3.35 -5.65 -28.83
C PRO A 181 3.76 -7.12 -28.79
N GLU A 182 3.93 -7.74 -29.95
CA GLU A 182 4.42 -9.13 -30.07
C GLU A 182 5.73 -9.31 -29.27
N GLY A 183 5.77 -10.36 -28.43
CA GLY A 183 6.90 -10.65 -27.55
C GLY A 183 6.99 -9.80 -26.28
N HIS A 184 6.06 -8.85 -26.04
CA HIS A 184 6.11 -7.90 -24.93
C HIS A 184 4.72 -7.72 -24.27
N LEU A 185 4.03 -8.83 -24.00
CA LEU A 185 2.70 -8.84 -23.36
C LEU A 185 2.70 -8.24 -21.95
N ASP A 186 3.82 -8.38 -21.23
CA ASP A 186 3.98 -7.91 -19.84
C ASP A 186 4.52 -6.47 -19.74
N ALA A 187 4.76 -5.80 -20.87
CA ALA A 187 5.18 -4.41 -20.87
C ALA A 187 4.04 -3.54 -20.33
N GLY A 188 4.28 -2.78 -19.25
CA GLY A 188 3.25 -1.98 -18.60
C GLY A 188 2.86 -0.71 -19.36
N ASP A 189 3.73 -0.24 -20.25
CA ASP A 189 3.66 0.99 -21.05
C ASP A 189 3.24 0.75 -22.52
N GLY A 190 3.41 -0.48 -23.01
CA GLY A 190 3.00 -0.90 -24.35
C GLY A 190 1.50 -1.12 -24.63
N PRO A 191 0.60 -1.43 -23.67
CA PRO A 191 -0.77 -1.82 -24.00
C PRO A 191 -1.56 -0.72 -24.70
N ALA A 192 -2.33 -1.11 -25.71
CA ALA A 192 -3.17 -0.24 -26.51
C ALA A 192 -4.55 -0.88 -26.72
N PHE A 193 -5.46 -0.16 -27.38
CA PHE A 193 -6.69 -0.74 -27.90
C PHE A 193 -6.92 -0.33 -29.34
N ALA A 194 -7.42 -1.27 -30.14
CA ALA A 194 -7.87 -1.06 -31.49
C ALA A 194 -9.39 -0.89 -31.54
N VAL A 195 -9.88 0.03 -32.35
CA VAL A 195 -11.31 0.28 -32.55
C VAL A 195 -11.56 0.71 -33.99
N ARG A 196 -12.65 0.23 -34.57
CA ARG A 196 -13.09 0.61 -35.90
C ARG A 196 -14.19 1.66 -35.80
N LEU A 197 -13.91 2.84 -36.35
CA LEU A 197 -14.80 4.00 -36.42
C LEU A 197 -15.15 4.28 -37.89
N ASP A 198 -16.22 5.03 -38.13
CA ASP A 198 -16.54 5.52 -39.47
C ASP A 198 -15.59 6.66 -39.85
N PRO A 199 -14.78 6.52 -40.91
CA PRO A 199 -13.84 7.56 -41.35
C PRO A 199 -14.50 8.92 -41.64
N ALA A 200 -15.76 8.92 -42.09
CA ALA A 200 -16.48 10.14 -42.43
C ALA A 200 -16.87 10.96 -41.19
N ARG A 201 -16.82 10.36 -39.98
CA ARG A 201 -17.23 11.00 -38.73
C ARG A 201 -16.08 11.67 -37.97
N PHE A 202 -14.83 11.54 -38.42
CA PHE A 202 -13.70 12.18 -37.75
C PHE A 202 -13.83 13.70 -37.82
N SER A 203 -13.95 14.34 -36.65
CA SER A 203 -13.89 15.80 -36.52
C SER A 203 -12.46 16.31 -36.46
N ARG A 204 -11.53 15.47 -36.02
CA ARG A 204 -10.08 15.68 -36.08
C ARG A 204 -9.41 14.40 -36.56
N PRO A 205 -8.47 14.47 -37.53
CA PRO A 205 -7.71 13.31 -37.95
C PRO A 205 -6.95 12.67 -36.78
N PRO A 206 -7.01 11.33 -36.62
CA PRO A 206 -6.18 10.62 -35.66
C PRO A 206 -4.70 10.88 -35.87
N SER A 207 -3.97 11.26 -34.82
CA SER A 207 -2.53 11.55 -34.88
C SER A 207 -1.70 10.33 -35.31
N GLY A 208 -2.11 9.13 -34.91
CA GLY A 208 -1.52 7.87 -35.36
C GLY A 208 -1.96 7.43 -36.77
N GLY A 209 -2.85 8.17 -37.43
CA GLY A 209 -3.49 7.72 -38.68
C GLY A 209 -4.53 6.62 -38.45
N HIS A 210 -5.06 6.08 -39.55
CA HIS A 210 -6.06 5.01 -39.52
C HIS A 210 -6.00 4.12 -40.77
N LEU A 211 -6.49 2.88 -40.66
CA LEU A 211 -6.67 1.94 -41.78
C LEU A 211 -8.17 1.70 -42.02
N ASP A 212 -8.76 2.47 -42.94
CA ASP A 212 -10.21 2.41 -43.21
C ASP A 212 -11.04 2.50 -41.90
N GLY A 213 -10.74 3.54 -41.10
CA GLY A 213 -11.41 3.80 -39.83
C GLY A 213 -10.91 2.98 -38.64
N LEU A 214 -10.05 1.99 -38.86
CA LEU A 214 -9.34 1.31 -37.77
C LEU A 214 -8.26 2.22 -37.19
N VAL A 215 -8.44 2.61 -35.93
CA VAL A 215 -7.50 3.42 -35.15
C VAL A 215 -7.02 2.65 -33.94
N VAL A 216 -5.82 2.99 -33.48
CA VAL A 216 -5.22 2.40 -32.28
C VAL A 216 -4.72 3.51 -31.38
N TYR A 217 -5.09 3.43 -30.10
CA TYR A 217 -4.67 4.38 -29.07
C TYR A 217 -4.10 3.64 -27.88
N SER A 218 -3.23 4.30 -27.12
CA SER A 218 -2.75 3.77 -25.84
C SER A 218 -3.92 3.45 -24.92
N LEU A 219 -3.82 2.30 -24.24
CA LEU A 219 -4.79 1.86 -23.24
C LEU A 219 -4.61 2.64 -21.92
N LEU A 220 -3.53 3.40 -21.77
CA LEU A 220 -3.19 4.06 -20.52
C LEU A 220 -3.73 5.49 -20.49
N CYS A 221 -4.60 5.77 -19.51
CA CYS A 221 -5.12 7.12 -19.29
C CYS A 221 -3.98 8.10 -19.04
N THR A 222 -4.03 9.25 -19.71
CA THR A 222 -3.02 10.31 -19.61
C THR A 222 -3.01 11.08 -18.29
N HIS A 223 -3.98 10.84 -17.40
CA HIS A 223 -3.97 11.39 -16.06
C HIS A 223 -2.97 10.64 -15.17
N ALA A 224 -3.29 9.40 -14.79
CA ALA A 224 -2.56 8.62 -13.80
C ALA A 224 -2.25 7.18 -14.25
N GLY A 225 -2.37 6.86 -15.55
CA GLY A 225 -1.97 5.56 -16.11
C GLY A 225 -3.00 4.44 -15.98
N CYS A 226 -4.18 4.66 -15.38
CA CYS A 226 -5.23 3.64 -15.34
C CYS A 226 -5.68 3.18 -16.75
N PRO A 227 -5.96 1.88 -16.97
CA PRO A 227 -6.50 1.39 -18.24
C PRO A 227 -7.86 2.02 -18.62
N VAL A 228 -7.97 2.60 -19.82
CA VAL A 228 -9.23 3.11 -20.40
C VAL A 228 -10.03 1.97 -21.05
N ARG A 229 -10.87 1.28 -20.27
CA ARG A 229 -11.53 0.04 -20.72
C ARG A 229 -13.02 0.15 -21.04
N LEU A 230 -13.67 1.29 -20.77
CA LEU A 230 -15.11 1.43 -20.95
C LEU A 230 -15.42 2.15 -22.27
N TYR A 231 -15.80 1.39 -23.30
CA TYR A 231 -16.19 1.94 -24.60
C TYR A 231 -17.64 2.43 -24.59
N LEU A 232 -17.84 3.69 -24.95
CA LEU A 232 -19.14 4.36 -25.04
C LEU A 232 -19.58 4.37 -26.51
N LYS A 233 -20.11 3.23 -26.98
CA LYS A 233 -20.46 2.98 -28.40
C LYS A 233 -21.23 4.14 -29.05
N GLY A 234 -22.28 4.65 -28.41
CA GLY A 234 -23.11 5.73 -28.97
C GLY A 234 -22.37 7.06 -29.16
N ALA A 235 -21.40 7.36 -28.28
CA ALA A 235 -20.62 8.59 -28.31
C ALA A 235 -19.28 8.45 -29.05
N ALA A 236 -18.93 7.24 -29.53
CA ALA A 236 -17.60 6.91 -30.05
C ALA A 236 -16.48 7.37 -29.09
N GLY A 237 -16.69 7.17 -27.79
CA GLY A 237 -15.77 7.60 -26.74
C GLY A 237 -15.26 6.45 -25.89
N VAL A 238 -14.22 6.71 -25.10
CA VAL A 238 -13.75 5.78 -24.07
C VAL A 238 -13.68 6.48 -22.71
N LEU A 239 -13.97 5.74 -21.65
CA LEU A 239 -13.98 6.24 -20.28
C LEU A 239 -12.98 5.48 -19.40
N CYS A 240 -12.19 6.26 -18.65
CA CYS A 240 -11.33 5.78 -17.58
C CYS A 240 -12.17 5.59 -16.30
N PRO A 241 -12.28 4.38 -15.74
CA PRO A 241 -13.13 4.14 -14.57
C PRO A 241 -12.59 4.76 -13.28
N CYS A 242 -11.29 5.10 -13.21
CA CYS A 242 -10.65 5.58 -11.98
C CYS A 242 -11.17 6.97 -11.56
N HIS A 243 -11.17 7.92 -12.50
CA HIS A 243 -11.56 9.31 -12.23
C HIS A 243 -12.42 9.89 -13.37
N GLN A 244 -13.08 9.01 -14.11
CA GLN A 244 -14.10 9.35 -15.12
C GLN A 244 -13.60 10.24 -16.26
N SER A 245 -12.29 10.23 -16.53
CA SER A 245 -11.76 10.88 -17.72
C SER A 245 -12.35 10.23 -18.96
N SER A 246 -13.01 11.02 -19.79
CA SER A 246 -13.67 10.56 -21.00
C SER A 246 -12.97 11.15 -22.21
N PHE A 247 -12.76 10.34 -23.25
CA PHE A 247 -12.01 10.72 -24.44
C PHE A 247 -12.87 10.51 -25.68
N ASP A 248 -12.92 11.51 -26.56
CA ASP A 248 -13.63 11.47 -27.83
C ASP A 248 -12.71 10.92 -28.93
N LEU A 249 -13.00 9.70 -29.40
CA LEU A 249 -12.16 9.04 -30.40
C LEU A 249 -12.34 9.62 -31.81
N LEU A 250 -13.44 10.33 -32.07
CA LEU A 250 -13.64 11.05 -33.33
C LEU A 250 -12.85 12.36 -33.39
N ALA A 251 -12.33 12.82 -32.24
CA ALA A 251 -11.55 14.03 -32.09
C ALA A 251 -10.11 13.74 -31.61
N ASP A 252 -9.46 12.73 -32.20
CA ASP A 252 -8.11 12.26 -31.87
C ASP A 252 -7.92 11.92 -30.38
N ALA A 253 -8.88 11.17 -29.83
CA ALA A 253 -8.92 10.75 -28.43
C ALA A 253 -8.69 11.90 -27.43
N ARG A 254 -9.17 13.11 -27.75
CA ARG A 254 -9.06 14.28 -26.86
C ARG A 254 -9.96 14.09 -25.63
N PRO A 255 -9.49 14.45 -24.42
CA PRO A 255 -10.35 14.43 -23.24
C PRO A 255 -11.50 15.43 -23.36
N VAL A 256 -12.70 15.01 -23.00
CA VAL A 256 -13.93 15.83 -23.00
C VAL A 256 -14.54 15.99 -21.60
N ALA A 257 -14.14 15.15 -20.64
CA ALA A 257 -14.54 15.23 -19.25
C ALA A 257 -13.47 14.60 -18.34
N GLY A 258 -13.55 14.92 -17.04
CA GLY A 258 -12.63 14.41 -16.01
C GLY A 258 -11.26 15.11 -15.99
N PRO A 259 -10.31 14.62 -15.18
CA PRO A 259 -9.04 15.31 -14.92
C PRO A 259 -7.94 15.11 -15.98
N ALA A 260 -8.10 14.22 -16.95
CA ALA A 260 -7.11 14.04 -18.00
C ALA A 260 -6.99 15.30 -18.86
N ALA A 261 -5.78 15.86 -18.95
CA ALA A 261 -5.52 17.09 -19.69
C ALA A 261 -4.95 16.85 -21.10
N ARG A 262 -4.67 15.59 -21.48
CA ARG A 262 -4.00 15.23 -22.74
C ARG A 262 -4.76 14.14 -23.47
N ALA A 263 -4.73 14.19 -24.80
CA ALA A 263 -5.26 13.11 -25.64
C ALA A 263 -4.52 11.79 -25.41
N LEU A 264 -5.19 10.67 -25.62
CA LEU A 264 -4.52 9.37 -25.66
C LEU A 264 -3.58 9.32 -26.86
N PRO A 265 -2.30 8.91 -26.70
CA PRO A 265 -1.40 8.78 -27.84
C PRO A 265 -1.90 7.74 -28.84
N GLY A 266 -1.90 8.09 -30.12
CA GLY A 266 -2.21 7.16 -31.21
C GLY A 266 -1.01 6.28 -31.53
N LEU A 267 -1.25 5.04 -31.97
CA LEU A 267 -0.22 4.14 -32.48
C LEU A 267 -0.38 4.01 -34.01
N PRO A 268 0.64 4.36 -34.80
CA PRO A 268 0.54 4.24 -36.25
C PRO A 268 0.70 2.79 -36.68
N ILE A 269 -0.20 2.35 -37.55
CA ILE A 269 -0.34 0.94 -37.95
C ILE A 269 -0.40 0.77 -39.46
N GLU A 270 0.01 -0.41 -39.92
CA GLU A 270 -0.11 -0.87 -41.30
C GLU A 270 -0.55 -2.33 -41.36
N VAL A 271 -0.95 -2.77 -42.56
CA VAL A 271 -1.14 -4.21 -42.84
C VAL A 271 0.16 -4.73 -43.45
N GLY A 272 0.81 -5.65 -42.75
CA GLY A 272 2.01 -6.31 -43.24
C GLY A 272 1.73 -7.21 -44.46
N PRO A 273 2.77 -7.67 -45.16
CA PRO A 273 2.64 -8.53 -46.34
C PRO A 273 1.98 -9.89 -46.04
N ASP A 274 2.01 -10.33 -44.79
CA ASP A 274 1.35 -11.53 -44.27
C ASP A 274 -0.14 -11.31 -43.89
N GLY A 275 -0.64 -10.08 -44.06
CA GLY A 275 -2.02 -9.68 -43.80
C GLY A 275 -2.33 -9.39 -42.33
N PHE A 276 -1.32 -9.36 -41.46
CA PHE A 276 -1.44 -9.04 -40.04
C PHE A 276 -1.12 -7.56 -39.77
N LEU A 277 -1.72 -7.00 -38.72
CA LEU A 277 -1.48 -5.63 -38.29
C LEU A 277 -0.08 -5.51 -37.67
N ARG A 278 0.62 -4.44 -38.05
CA ARG A 278 1.94 -4.08 -37.53
C ARG A 278 1.98 -2.60 -37.18
N ALA A 279 2.78 -2.25 -36.18
CA ALA A 279 3.09 -0.85 -35.90
C ALA A 279 4.11 -0.35 -36.93
N THR A 280 3.98 0.90 -37.37
CA THR A 280 4.96 1.59 -38.23
C THR A 280 5.94 2.45 -37.43
N GLY A 281 5.73 2.57 -36.12
CA GLY A 281 6.53 3.36 -35.19
C GLY A 281 6.02 3.18 -33.76
N ASP A 282 6.53 4.01 -32.85
CA ASP A 282 6.02 4.12 -31.48
C ASP A 282 4.76 5.00 -31.43
N PHE A 283 4.15 5.14 -30.26
CA PHE A 283 3.07 6.08 -30.00
C PHE A 283 3.45 7.52 -30.38
N THR A 284 2.46 8.31 -30.78
CA THR A 284 2.65 9.72 -31.15
C THR A 284 3.12 10.61 -29.99
N ALA A 285 3.01 10.12 -28.75
CA ALA A 285 3.60 10.70 -27.55
C ALA A 285 3.74 9.62 -26.47
N PRO A 286 4.54 9.83 -25.41
CA PRO A 286 4.68 8.84 -24.34
C PRO A 286 3.32 8.45 -23.73
N PRO A 287 3.00 7.16 -23.60
CA PRO A 287 1.72 6.71 -23.04
C PRO A 287 1.61 6.97 -21.54
N GLY A 288 0.40 6.90 -21.00
CA GLY A 288 0.16 7.00 -19.56
C GLY A 288 0.39 8.39 -18.93
N ALA A 289 0.69 8.37 -17.63
CA ALA A 289 0.78 9.56 -16.78
C ALA A 289 1.85 10.56 -17.23
N GLY A 290 1.69 11.82 -16.83
CA GLY A 290 2.70 12.85 -17.10
C GLY A 290 3.95 12.66 -16.24
N PHE A 291 5.10 13.11 -16.74
CA PHE A 291 6.36 13.18 -16.00
C PHE A 291 7.08 14.50 -16.32
N TRP A 292 7.99 14.92 -15.44
CA TRP A 292 8.57 16.27 -15.44
C TRP A 292 9.32 16.64 -16.73
N SER A 293 9.96 15.67 -17.39
CA SER A 293 10.76 15.83 -18.61
C SER A 293 10.04 15.34 -19.87
N ARG A 294 8.70 15.28 -19.84
CA ARG A 294 7.89 14.94 -21.00
C ARG A 294 7.99 16.07 -22.04
N PRO A 295 8.14 15.75 -23.35
CA PRO A 295 8.15 16.73 -24.43
C PRO A 295 6.85 17.56 -24.50
#